data_AF-A0A8B9LP29-F1
#
_entry.id   AF-A0A8B9LP29-F1
#
_cell.length_a   1.000
_cell.length_b   1.000
_cell.length_c   1.000
_cell.angle_alpha   90.00
_cell.angle_beta   90.00
_cell.angle_gamma   90.00
#
_symmetry.space_group_name_H-M   'P 1'
#
loop_
_entity.id
_entity.type
_entity.pdbx_description
1 polymer ?
#
loop_
_entity_poly.entity_id
_entity_poly.type
_entity_poly.pdbx_seq_one_letter_code
_entity_poly.pdbx_strand_id
1 'polypeptide(L)'
;MDTHVIPKFSSKDEEIDFWKALSLKYKKSCKEAQEELLEFQEGSRELEAELETQLGQAEHRLRDLQADNQRLQHELDTLKEKLEQQYAQSYKQISVLEDDLGQTRSIKEQLHKYVRELEQANDDLERAKRATITSLEDFEQRLNQAIERNAFLESELDEKESLLVSVQRLKDEARDLRQELAVRERQPEVTRMSAPSSPTPDNEKTDSAVQASLSLPATPLSQSLDNAFNNQKALANGCNNSALTPAARISALNIVGDLLRKVGALESKLAACRNFAKDQAARKNYVINANGNLINGDFTQYSHSLHTSYFDKAGPLLNSLGPCQLLYITYIIYLFIYLVIY
;
A
#
# COMPACT_ATOMS: atom_id res chain seq x y z
N MET A 1 76.37 -64.30 51.46
CA MET A 1 77.69 -64.53 52.09
C MET A 1 77.88 -66.03 52.16
N ASP A 2 78.19 -66.67 51.04
CA ASP A 2 78.47 -68.11 51.03
C ASP A 2 79.90 -68.33 51.47
N THR A 3 80.06 -68.99 52.62
CA THR A 3 81.37 -69.39 53.14
C THR A 3 82.05 -70.30 52.12
N HIS A 4 83.14 -69.82 51.51
CA HIS A 4 83.98 -70.62 50.62
C HIS A 4 84.71 -71.72 51.41
N VAL A 5 84.01 -72.82 51.66
CA VAL A 5 84.61 -74.07 52.10
C VAL A 5 85.38 -74.64 50.91
N ILE A 6 86.70 -74.46 50.91
CA ILE A 6 87.59 -75.09 49.93
C ILE A 6 87.47 -76.61 50.13
N PRO A 7 87.00 -77.39 49.13
CA PRO A 7 86.89 -78.83 49.28
C PRO A 7 88.26 -79.45 49.50
N LYS A 8 88.32 -80.57 50.25
CA LYS A 8 89.53 -81.38 50.34
C LYS A 8 89.52 -82.41 49.22
N PHE A 9 90.57 -82.41 48.41
CA PHE A 9 90.70 -83.27 47.23
C PHE A 9 91.54 -84.50 47.53
N SER A 10 91.21 -85.61 46.87
CA SER A 10 91.84 -86.92 47.03
C SER A 10 93.08 -87.08 46.13
N SER A 11 93.13 -86.32 45.03
CA SER A 11 94.28 -86.21 44.13
C SER A 11 94.43 -84.78 43.60
N LYS A 12 95.60 -84.46 43.03
CA LYS A 12 95.82 -83.15 42.37
C LYS A 12 94.98 -82.97 41.10
N ASP A 13 94.65 -84.05 40.40
CA ASP A 13 93.81 -83.98 39.21
C ASP A 13 92.35 -83.64 39.58
N GLU A 14 91.86 -84.19 40.70
CA GLU A 14 90.52 -83.88 41.24
C GLU A 14 90.40 -82.41 41.68
N GLU A 15 91.47 -81.85 42.27
CA GLU A 15 91.57 -80.41 42.58
C GLU A 15 91.56 -79.54 41.31
N ILE A 16 92.38 -79.90 40.32
CA ILE A 16 92.47 -79.19 39.04
C ILE A 16 91.12 -79.20 38.32
N ASP A 17 90.43 -80.34 38.28
CA ASP A 17 89.15 -80.46 37.59
C ASP A 17 88.01 -79.77 38.35
N PHE A 18 88.03 -79.72 39.69
CA PHE A 18 87.12 -78.89 40.47
C PHE A 18 87.30 -77.39 40.16
N TRP A 19 88.52 -76.86 40.20
CA TRP A 19 88.78 -75.44 39.93
C TRP A 19 88.52 -75.08 38.46
N LYS A 20 88.81 -75.98 37.51
CA LYS A 20 88.35 -75.83 36.11
C LYS A 20 86.83 -75.74 36.04
N ALA A 21 86.09 -76.69 36.62
CA ALA A 21 84.63 -76.71 36.58
C ALA A 21 84.01 -75.45 37.24
N LEU A 22 84.58 -75.01 38.37
CA LEU A 22 84.15 -73.80 39.07
C LEU A 22 84.44 -72.53 38.26
N SER A 23 85.61 -72.41 37.65
CA SER A 23 85.92 -71.29 36.75
C SER A 23 85.03 -71.29 35.50
N LEU A 24 84.70 -72.47 34.97
CA LEU A 24 83.77 -72.61 33.84
C LEU A 24 82.35 -72.20 34.23
N LYS A 25 81.89 -72.55 35.44
CA LYS A 25 80.60 -72.13 36.00
C LYS A 25 80.52 -70.62 36.18
N TYR A 26 81.53 -69.99 36.80
CA TYR A 26 81.56 -68.53 36.94
C TYR A 26 81.68 -67.81 35.59
N LYS A 27 82.48 -68.34 34.65
CA LYS A 27 82.55 -67.82 33.28
C LYS A 27 81.22 -67.91 32.54
N LYS A 28 80.47 -69.00 32.73
CA LYS A 28 79.12 -69.17 32.18
C LYS A 28 78.15 -68.16 32.80
N SER A 29 78.07 -68.09 34.13
CA SER A 29 77.20 -67.13 34.84
C SER A 29 77.53 -65.66 34.53
N CYS A 30 78.80 -65.32 34.35
CA CYS A 30 79.23 -63.99 33.91
C CYS A 30 78.78 -63.66 32.48
N LYS A 31 78.73 -64.66 31.58
CA LYS A 31 78.18 -64.49 30.23
C LYS A 31 76.67 -64.34 30.25
N GLU A 32 75.97 -65.19 31.00
CA GLU A 32 74.51 -65.13 31.14
C GLU A 32 74.07 -63.76 31.67
N ALA A 33 74.73 -63.24 32.71
CA ALA A 33 74.47 -61.89 33.22
C ALA A 33 74.86 -60.76 32.24
N GLN A 34 75.85 -60.97 31.37
CA GLN A 34 76.20 -60.01 30.31
C GLN A 34 75.16 -60.02 29.18
N GLU A 35 74.66 -61.20 28.81
CA GLU A 35 73.61 -61.38 27.80
C GLU A 35 72.28 -60.78 28.30
N GLU A 36 71.89 -61.03 29.56
CA GLU A 36 70.72 -60.42 30.22
C GLU A 36 70.82 -58.89 30.29
N LEU A 37 72.00 -58.34 30.63
CA LEU A 37 72.21 -56.89 30.65
C LEU A 37 72.07 -56.26 29.26
N LEU A 38 72.54 -56.95 28.20
CA LEU A 38 72.41 -56.47 26.82
C LEU A 38 70.96 -56.48 26.36
N GLU A 39 70.20 -57.55 26.66
CA GLU A 39 68.77 -57.64 26.37
C GLU A 39 67.98 -56.54 27.10
N PHE A 40 68.29 -56.29 28.38
CA PHE A 40 67.68 -55.19 29.13
C PHE A 40 68.01 -53.80 28.55
N GLN A 41 69.25 -53.57 28.12
CA GLN A 41 69.64 -52.31 27.47
C GLN A 41 68.97 -52.12 26.10
N GLU A 42 68.82 -53.19 25.32
CA GLU A 42 68.14 -53.16 24.03
C GLU A 42 66.64 -52.90 24.21
N GLY A 43 65.95 -53.65 25.08
CA GLY A 43 64.54 -53.44 25.38
C GLY A 43 64.23 -52.07 26.00
N SER A 44 65.15 -51.51 26.81
CA SER A 44 65.01 -50.14 27.32
C SER A 44 65.07 -49.10 26.19
N ARG A 45 66.03 -49.25 25.26
CA ARG A 45 66.18 -48.39 24.08
C ARG A 45 65.00 -48.48 23.12
N GLU A 46 64.45 -49.68 22.91
CA GLU A 46 63.24 -49.87 22.09
C GLU A 46 62.02 -49.20 22.73
N LEU A 47 61.85 -49.31 24.06
CA LEU A 47 60.79 -48.64 24.80
C LEU A 47 60.94 -47.11 24.78
N GLU A 48 62.16 -46.59 24.94
CA GLU A 48 62.46 -45.15 24.81
C GLU A 48 62.07 -44.64 23.41
N ALA A 49 62.47 -45.35 22.34
CA ALA A 49 62.11 -44.99 20.97
C ALA A 49 60.58 -45.01 20.74
N GLU A 50 59.86 -46.01 21.25
CA GLU A 50 58.40 -46.07 21.16
C GLU A 50 57.77 -44.86 21.88
N LEU A 51 58.21 -44.53 23.10
CA LEU A 51 57.73 -43.36 23.85
C LEU A 51 58.05 -42.04 23.14
N GLU A 52 59.22 -41.88 22.54
CA GLU A 52 59.58 -40.71 21.72
C GLU A 52 58.67 -40.58 20.49
N THR A 53 58.34 -41.68 19.79
CA THR A 53 57.41 -41.61 18.65
C THR A 53 55.99 -41.26 19.09
N GLN A 54 55.52 -41.80 20.22
CA GLN A 54 54.20 -41.47 20.76
C GLN A 54 54.13 -40.00 21.22
N LEU A 55 55.17 -39.48 21.86
CA LEU A 55 55.30 -38.08 22.23
C LEU A 55 55.28 -37.18 21.00
N GLY A 56 56.11 -37.47 19.98
CA GLY A 56 56.15 -36.71 18.73
C GLY A 56 54.82 -36.69 17.98
N GLN A 57 54.08 -37.81 17.97
CA GLN A 57 52.72 -37.88 17.45
C GLN A 57 51.73 -37.04 18.27
N ALA A 58 51.80 -37.08 19.60
CA ALA A 58 50.93 -36.31 20.48
C ALA A 58 51.16 -34.79 20.32
N GLU A 59 52.41 -34.36 20.26
CA GLU A 59 52.77 -32.97 19.99
C GLU A 59 52.31 -32.51 18.60
N HIS A 60 52.43 -33.37 17.57
CA HIS A 60 51.95 -33.03 16.23
C HIS A 60 50.43 -32.81 16.22
N ARG A 61 49.65 -33.72 16.83
CA ARG A 61 48.20 -33.55 16.99
C ARG A 61 47.86 -32.27 17.76
N LEU A 62 48.64 -31.92 18.79
CA LEU A 62 48.44 -30.68 19.55
C LEU A 62 48.69 -29.43 18.68
N ARG A 63 49.76 -29.42 17.88
CA ARG A 63 50.05 -28.33 16.93
C ARG A 63 48.94 -28.18 15.88
N ASP A 64 48.44 -29.28 15.34
CA ASP A 64 47.38 -29.26 14.33
C ASP A 64 46.06 -28.75 14.91
N LEU A 65 45.65 -29.25 16.08
CA LEU A 65 44.47 -28.77 16.81
C LEU A 65 44.60 -27.29 17.20
N GLN A 66 45.80 -26.82 17.53
CA GLN A 66 46.06 -25.40 17.82
C GLN A 66 45.92 -24.53 16.58
N ALA A 67 46.41 -24.99 15.41
CA ALA A 67 46.24 -24.30 14.14
C ALA A 67 44.77 -24.24 13.69
N ASP A 68 44.03 -25.35 13.82
CA ASP A 68 42.58 -25.39 13.56
C ASP A 68 41.81 -24.47 14.51
N ASN A 69 42.17 -24.42 15.80
CA ASN A 69 41.55 -23.52 16.78
C ASN A 69 41.79 -22.04 16.42
N GLN A 70 43.01 -21.68 16.02
CA GLN A 70 43.33 -20.34 15.52
C GLN A 70 42.55 -19.98 14.25
N ARG A 71 42.40 -20.92 13.30
CA ARG A 71 41.57 -20.70 12.09
C ARG A 71 40.11 -20.46 12.48
N LEU A 72 39.53 -21.32 13.31
CA LEU A 72 38.14 -21.20 13.77
C LEU A 72 37.90 -19.90 14.55
N GLN A 73 38.85 -19.47 15.38
CA GLN A 73 38.80 -18.19 16.07
C GLN A 73 38.76 -17.02 15.09
N HIS A 74 39.61 -17.02 14.06
CA HIS A 74 39.63 -15.99 13.03
C HIS A 74 38.32 -15.98 12.19
N GLU A 75 37.78 -17.16 11.86
CA GLU A 75 36.47 -17.29 11.20
C GLU A 75 35.34 -16.73 12.08
N LEU A 76 35.33 -17.04 13.39
CA LEU A 76 34.36 -16.51 14.34
C LEU A 76 34.43 -14.99 14.44
N ASP A 77 35.62 -14.41 14.53
CA ASP A 77 35.78 -12.96 14.63
C ASP A 77 35.41 -12.24 13.32
N THR A 78 35.73 -12.84 12.17
CA THR A 78 35.26 -12.39 10.84
C THR A 78 33.73 -12.43 10.73
N LEU A 79 33.09 -13.46 11.28
CA LEU A 79 31.62 -13.58 11.27
C LEU A 79 30.96 -12.58 12.23
N LYS A 80 31.54 -12.32 13.40
CA LYS A 80 31.09 -11.26 14.32
C LYS A 80 31.20 -9.88 13.67
N GLU A 81 32.31 -9.57 13.02
CA GLU A 81 32.49 -8.28 12.35
C GLU A 81 31.44 -8.08 11.24
N LYS A 82 31.22 -9.09 10.39
CA LYS A 82 30.18 -9.05 9.36
C LYS A 82 28.79 -8.89 9.95
N LEU A 83 28.48 -9.57 11.06
CA LEU A 83 27.20 -9.46 11.74
C LEU A 83 26.98 -8.04 12.28
N GLU A 84 27.99 -7.46 12.94
CA GLU A 84 27.95 -6.09 13.46
C GLU A 84 27.79 -5.05 12.34
N GLN A 85 28.54 -5.20 11.24
CA GLN A 85 28.40 -4.36 10.05
C GLN A 85 26.98 -4.43 9.46
N GLN A 86 26.37 -5.62 9.40
CA GLN A 86 24.99 -5.80 8.92
C GLN A 86 23.96 -5.20 9.89
N TYR A 87 24.14 -5.34 11.21
CA TYR A 87 23.27 -4.66 12.19
C TYR A 87 23.38 -3.14 12.08
N ALA A 88 24.58 -2.58 12.02
CA ALA A 88 24.80 -1.14 11.87
C ALA A 88 24.23 -0.60 10.53
N GLN A 89 24.30 -1.38 9.45
CA GLN A 89 23.69 -1.03 8.16
C GLN A 89 22.16 -1.10 8.22
N SER A 90 21.60 -2.17 8.79
CA SER A 90 20.15 -2.34 8.94
C SER A 90 19.54 -1.27 9.84
N TYR A 91 20.19 -0.92 10.96
CA TYR A 91 19.76 0.16 11.85
C TYR A 91 19.70 1.51 11.13
N LYS A 92 20.72 1.85 10.33
CA LYS A 92 20.72 3.07 9.50
C LYS A 92 19.57 3.07 8.47
N GLN A 93 19.30 1.93 7.84
CA GLN A 93 18.19 1.82 6.89
C GLN A 93 16.82 1.98 7.58
N ILE A 94 16.64 1.37 8.76
CA ILE A 94 15.41 1.51 9.55
C ILE A 94 15.20 2.96 9.95
N SER A 95 16.22 3.64 10.49
CA SER A 95 16.14 5.07 10.86
C SER A 95 15.71 5.96 9.69
N VAL A 96 16.29 5.78 8.49
CA VAL A 96 15.90 6.56 7.30
C VAL A 96 14.47 6.26 6.88
N LEU A 97 14.03 5.00 6.93
CA LEU A 97 12.65 4.62 6.61
C LEU A 97 11.64 5.14 7.64
N GLU A 98 12.02 5.27 8.92
CA GLU A 98 11.20 5.88 9.96
C GLU A 98 11.06 7.39 9.75
N ASP A 99 12.13 8.09 9.38
CA ASP A 99 12.13 9.51 9.02
C ASP A 99 11.26 9.77 7.76
N ASP A 100 11.45 9.00 6.68
CA ASP A 100 10.66 9.09 5.45
C ASP A 100 9.17 8.82 5.70
N LEU A 101 8.86 7.86 6.57
CA LEU A 101 7.49 7.54 7.00
C LEU A 101 6.87 8.70 7.79
N GLY A 102 7.65 9.34 8.67
CA GLY A 102 7.27 10.55 9.40
C GLY A 102 6.97 11.71 8.45
N GLN A 103 7.88 11.98 7.51
CA GLN A 103 7.72 13.02 6.49
C GLN A 103 6.48 12.78 5.63
N THR A 104 6.28 11.54 5.14
CA THR A 104 5.11 11.16 4.34
C THR A 104 3.80 11.34 5.09
N ARG A 105 3.77 11.03 6.40
CA ARG A 105 2.60 11.27 7.26
C ARG A 105 2.31 12.76 7.43
N SER A 106 3.34 13.58 7.66
CA SER A 106 3.20 15.05 7.75
C SER A 106 2.68 15.66 6.44
N ILE A 107 3.22 15.25 5.29
CA ILE A 107 2.76 15.72 3.97
C ILE A 107 1.30 15.33 3.73
N LYS A 108 0.92 14.08 4.07
CA LYS A 108 -0.47 13.62 3.97
C LYS A 108 -1.42 14.48 4.82
N GLU A 109 -1.03 14.81 6.04
CA GLU A 109 -1.85 15.63 6.94
C GLU A 109 -1.98 17.08 6.44
N GLN A 110 -0.89 17.67 5.96
CA GLN A 110 -0.89 19.00 5.34
C GLN A 110 -1.80 19.04 4.10
N LEU A 111 -1.71 18.05 3.20
CA LEU A 111 -2.58 17.94 2.03
C LEU A 111 -4.05 17.75 2.45
N HIS A 112 -4.33 16.96 3.48
CA HIS A 112 -5.70 16.76 3.95
C HIS A 112 -6.29 18.02 4.62
N LYS A 113 -5.46 18.84 5.28
CA LYS A 113 -5.86 20.18 5.75
C LYS A 113 -6.14 21.11 4.57
N TYR A 114 -5.25 21.15 3.59
CA TYR A 114 -5.37 22.01 2.41
C TYR A 114 -6.63 21.68 1.57
N VAL A 115 -7.01 20.40 1.45
CA VAL A 115 -8.28 20.01 0.82
C VAL A 115 -9.48 20.66 1.53
N ARG A 116 -9.52 20.66 2.87
CA ARG A 116 -10.61 21.30 3.63
C ARG A 116 -10.64 22.82 3.46
N GLU A 117 -9.46 23.45 3.36
CA GLU A 117 -9.33 24.89 3.09
C GLU A 117 -9.87 25.23 1.69
N LEU A 118 -9.60 24.39 0.67
CA LEU A 118 -10.16 24.53 -0.67
C LEU A 118 -11.68 24.27 -0.72
N GLU A 119 -12.18 23.27 0.00
CA GLU A 119 -13.61 22.98 0.14
C GLU A 119 -14.35 24.19 0.74
N GLN A 120 -13.83 24.75 1.84
CA GLN A 120 -14.40 25.96 2.46
C GLN A 120 -14.37 27.17 1.51
N ALA A 121 -13.24 27.41 0.83
CA ALA A 121 -13.14 28.52 -0.13
C ALA A 121 -14.12 28.37 -1.31
N ASN A 122 -14.42 27.14 -1.72
CA ASN A 122 -15.41 26.87 -2.76
C ASN A 122 -16.85 27.11 -2.25
N ASP A 123 -17.18 26.67 -1.03
CA ASP A 123 -18.49 26.96 -0.40
C ASP A 123 -18.73 28.49 -0.25
N ASP A 124 -17.69 29.23 0.13
CA ASP A 124 -17.74 30.69 0.24
C ASP A 124 -17.90 31.36 -1.14
N LEU A 125 -17.22 30.85 -2.17
CA LEU A 125 -17.38 31.30 -3.56
C LEU A 125 -18.78 31.01 -4.10
N GLU A 126 -19.35 29.84 -3.82
CA GLU A 126 -20.74 29.51 -4.18
C GLU A 126 -21.73 30.44 -3.48
N ARG A 127 -21.51 30.77 -2.20
CA ARG A 127 -22.36 31.72 -1.46
C ARG A 127 -22.29 33.11 -2.08
N ALA A 128 -21.09 33.60 -2.41
CA ALA A 128 -20.90 34.88 -3.09
C ALA A 128 -21.56 34.91 -4.47
N LYS A 129 -21.46 33.81 -5.23
CA LYS A 129 -22.15 33.65 -6.53
C LYS A 129 -23.66 33.74 -6.39
N ARG A 130 -24.26 33.04 -5.41
CA ARG A 130 -25.72 33.08 -5.16
C ARG A 130 -26.17 34.50 -4.79
N ALA A 131 -25.46 35.18 -3.89
CA ALA A 131 -25.76 36.57 -3.53
C ALA A 131 -25.67 37.53 -4.72
N THR A 132 -24.68 37.34 -5.60
CA THR A 132 -24.53 38.13 -6.83
C THR A 132 -25.67 37.88 -7.81
N ILE A 133 -26.10 36.62 -8.00
CA ILE A 133 -27.25 36.28 -8.86
C ILE A 133 -28.52 36.96 -8.35
N THR A 134 -28.86 36.82 -7.07
CA THR A 134 -30.04 37.48 -6.49
C THR A 134 -29.97 39.00 -6.60
N SER A 135 -28.79 39.61 -6.42
CA SER A 135 -28.63 41.05 -6.64
C SER A 135 -28.85 41.46 -8.10
N LEU A 136 -28.49 40.63 -9.08
CA LEU A 136 -28.76 40.89 -10.50
C LEU A 136 -30.25 40.74 -10.81
N GLU A 137 -30.90 39.69 -10.31
CA GLU A 137 -32.35 39.47 -10.42
C GLU A 137 -33.15 40.67 -9.84
N ASP A 138 -32.73 41.21 -8.69
CA ASP A 138 -33.30 42.43 -8.09
C ASP A 138 -33.13 43.67 -9.00
N PHE A 139 -31.97 43.82 -9.68
CA PHE A 139 -31.74 44.91 -10.63
C PHE A 139 -32.58 44.75 -11.90
N GLU A 140 -32.68 43.54 -12.46
CA GLU A 140 -33.52 43.22 -13.61
C GLU A 140 -34.99 43.50 -13.31
N GLN A 141 -35.50 43.11 -12.14
CA GLN A 141 -36.87 43.40 -11.74
C GLN A 141 -37.13 44.90 -11.64
N ARG A 142 -36.22 45.68 -11.05
CA ARG A 142 -36.33 47.14 -10.95
C ARG A 142 -36.31 47.81 -12.33
N LEU A 143 -35.47 47.31 -13.24
CA LEU A 143 -35.37 47.81 -14.61
C LEU A 143 -36.65 47.51 -15.40
N ASN A 144 -37.21 46.30 -15.29
CA ASN A 144 -38.49 45.95 -15.91
C ASN A 144 -39.63 46.84 -15.40
N GLN A 145 -39.74 47.08 -14.09
CA GLN A 145 -40.72 48.02 -13.56
C GLN A 145 -40.49 49.48 -14.00
N ALA A 146 -39.26 49.87 -14.36
CA ALA A 146 -38.98 51.18 -14.92
C ALA A 146 -39.42 51.27 -16.39
N ILE A 147 -39.23 50.19 -17.17
CA ILE A 147 -39.75 50.06 -18.54
C ILE A 147 -41.28 50.12 -18.54
N GLU A 148 -41.95 49.36 -17.68
CA GLU A 148 -43.42 49.36 -17.55
C GLU A 148 -43.97 50.77 -17.25
N ARG A 149 -43.33 51.51 -16.35
CA ARG A 149 -43.72 52.90 -16.04
C ARG A 149 -43.46 53.86 -17.20
N ASN A 150 -42.36 53.69 -17.94
CA ASN A 150 -42.11 54.51 -19.13
C ASN A 150 -43.13 54.24 -20.24
N ALA A 151 -43.46 52.98 -20.51
CA ALA A 151 -44.48 52.62 -21.50
C ALA A 151 -45.88 53.15 -21.13
N PHE A 152 -46.21 53.18 -19.84
CA PHE A 152 -47.44 53.82 -19.35
C PHE A 152 -47.42 55.34 -19.58
N LEU A 153 -46.31 56.02 -19.27
CA LEU A 153 -46.14 57.46 -19.50
C LEU A 153 -46.14 57.83 -20.99
N GLU A 154 -45.59 56.98 -21.86
CA GLU A 154 -45.68 57.14 -23.32
C GLU A 154 -47.15 57.09 -23.78
N SER A 155 -47.95 56.14 -23.28
CA SER A 155 -49.39 56.08 -23.56
C SER A 155 -50.16 57.32 -23.07
N GLU A 156 -49.83 57.86 -21.88
CA GLU A 156 -50.43 59.11 -21.39
C GLU A 156 -50.07 60.33 -22.27
N LEU A 157 -48.87 60.34 -22.86
CA LEU A 157 -48.45 61.38 -23.81
C LEU A 157 -49.17 61.23 -25.17
N ASP A 158 -49.34 60.01 -25.67
CA ASP A 158 -50.08 59.72 -26.91
C ASP A 158 -51.56 60.11 -26.79
N GLU A 159 -52.21 59.78 -25.67
CA GLU A 159 -53.59 60.22 -25.38
C GLU A 159 -53.71 61.75 -25.35
N LYS A 160 -52.74 62.42 -24.72
CA LYS A 160 -52.67 63.88 -24.68
C LYS A 160 -52.46 64.49 -26.06
N GLU A 161 -51.65 63.90 -26.93
CA GLU A 161 -51.49 64.34 -28.32
C GLU A 161 -52.79 64.17 -29.12
N SER A 162 -53.44 63.01 -29.00
CA SER A 162 -54.76 62.73 -29.62
C SER A 162 -55.83 63.73 -29.18
N LEU A 163 -55.87 64.10 -27.90
CA LEU A 163 -56.74 65.15 -27.37
C LEU A 163 -56.38 66.53 -27.93
N LEU A 164 -55.09 66.87 -28.08
CA LEU A 164 -54.67 68.14 -28.69
C LEU A 164 -55.11 68.24 -30.15
N VAL A 165 -54.97 67.17 -30.94
CA VAL A 165 -55.48 67.09 -32.33
C VAL A 165 -57.00 67.26 -32.37
N SER A 166 -57.72 66.58 -31.47
CA SER A 166 -59.18 66.67 -31.36
C SER A 166 -59.66 68.08 -30.99
N VAL A 167 -59.00 68.72 -30.01
CA VAL A 167 -59.26 70.13 -29.63
C VAL A 167 -58.94 71.08 -30.77
N GLN A 168 -57.88 70.85 -31.53
CA GLN A 168 -57.54 71.68 -32.68
C GLN A 168 -58.61 71.56 -33.77
N ARG A 169 -59.04 70.34 -34.11
CA ARG A 169 -60.14 70.09 -35.04
C ARG A 169 -61.44 70.78 -34.60
N LEU A 170 -61.82 70.67 -33.33
CA LEU A 170 -63.01 71.35 -32.78
C LEU A 170 -62.89 72.88 -32.82
N LYS A 171 -61.67 73.45 -32.69
CA LYS A 171 -61.44 74.89 -32.89
C LYS A 171 -61.61 75.30 -34.35
N ASP A 172 -61.14 74.49 -35.29
CA ASP A 172 -61.33 74.72 -36.72
C ASP A 172 -62.82 74.62 -37.09
N GLU A 173 -63.53 73.58 -36.66
CA GLU A 173 -64.98 73.43 -36.83
C GLU A 173 -65.77 74.60 -36.19
N ALA A 174 -65.40 75.04 -34.98
CA ALA A 174 -66.02 76.20 -34.33
C ALA A 174 -65.67 77.54 -35.00
N ARG A 175 -64.52 77.66 -35.67
CA ARG A 175 -64.18 78.83 -36.50
C ARG A 175 -65.04 78.83 -37.75
N ASP A 176 -65.18 77.69 -38.40
CA ASP A 176 -65.88 77.57 -39.68
C ASP A 176 -67.39 77.78 -39.48
N LEU A 177 -68.00 77.23 -38.41
CA LEU A 177 -69.37 77.53 -38.00
C LEU A 177 -69.59 79.02 -37.68
N ARG A 178 -68.60 79.72 -37.10
CA ARG A 178 -68.68 81.18 -36.90
C ARG A 178 -68.65 81.94 -38.22
N GLN A 179 -67.91 81.45 -39.22
CA GLN A 179 -67.93 82.02 -40.57
C GLN A 179 -69.29 81.78 -41.25
N GLU A 180 -69.86 80.57 -41.13
CA GLU A 180 -71.20 80.26 -41.64
C GLU A 180 -72.28 81.16 -41.00
N LEU A 181 -72.24 81.36 -39.68
CA LEU A 181 -73.16 82.28 -39.00
C LEU A 181 -72.97 83.73 -39.48
N ALA A 182 -71.74 84.21 -39.62
CA ALA A 182 -71.46 85.57 -40.12
C ALA A 182 -71.85 85.76 -41.60
N VAL A 183 -71.89 84.68 -42.40
CA VAL A 183 -72.43 84.69 -43.77
C VAL A 183 -73.96 84.68 -43.74
N ARG A 184 -74.57 83.87 -42.88
CA ARG A 184 -76.02 83.78 -42.72
C ARG A 184 -76.63 85.08 -42.20
N GLU A 185 -75.95 85.78 -41.30
CA GLU A 185 -76.33 87.11 -40.79
C GLU A 185 -76.26 88.21 -41.88
N ARG A 186 -75.59 87.94 -43.02
CA ARG A 186 -75.59 88.80 -44.21
C ARG A 186 -76.62 88.40 -45.28
N GLN A 187 -77.40 87.33 -45.08
CA GLN A 187 -78.54 86.99 -45.94
C GLN A 187 -79.88 87.34 -45.25
N PRO A 188 -80.76 88.14 -45.90
CA PRO A 188 -82.12 88.35 -45.39
C PRO A 188 -82.99 87.09 -45.56
N GLU A 189 -83.97 86.92 -44.68
CA GLU A 189 -84.88 85.77 -44.65
C GLU A 189 -85.68 85.56 -45.95
N VAL A 190 -85.87 84.29 -46.33
CA VAL A 190 -87.15 83.84 -46.90
C VAL A 190 -87.58 82.52 -46.25
N THR A 191 -88.61 82.59 -45.41
CA THR A 191 -89.24 81.50 -44.66
C THR A 191 -90.02 80.53 -45.56
N ARG A 192 -90.01 79.22 -45.23
CA ARG A 192 -91.25 78.40 -45.20
C ARG A 192 -91.11 77.09 -44.42
N MET A 193 -92.05 76.89 -43.49
CA MET A 193 -92.26 75.68 -42.70
C MET A 193 -93.14 74.67 -43.46
N SER A 194 -93.05 73.38 -43.13
CA SER A 194 -94.18 72.43 -43.15
C SER A 194 -93.89 71.17 -42.33
N ALA A 195 -94.86 70.77 -41.50
CA ALA A 195 -95.03 69.46 -40.86
C ALA A 195 -96.32 68.80 -41.48
N PRO A 196 -96.85 67.60 -41.12
CA PRO A 196 -96.70 66.88 -39.85
C PRO A 196 -96.81 65.31 -39.84
N SER A 197 -96.82 64.74 -38.61
CA SER A 197 -97.53 63.52 -38.14
C SER A 197 -96.87 62.12 -38.16
N SER A 198 -97.16 61.37 -37.07
CA SER A 198 -96.70 60.00 -36.70
C SER A 198 -97.63 58.87 -37.19
N PRO A 199 -97.27 57.57 -36.98
CA PRO A 199 -97.71 56.88 -35.74
C PRO A 199 -96.71 55.85 -35.11
N THR A 200 -96.99 55.45 -33.86
CA THR A 200 -96.46 54.31 -33.06
C THR A 200 -97.14 52.96 -33.43
N PRO A 201 -96.78 51.77 -32.88
CA PRO A 201 -95.91 51.41 -31.73
C PRO A 201 -94.80 50.37 -32.10
N ASP A 202 -94.18 49.50 -31.28
CA ASP A 202 -94.18 49.10 -29.84
C ASP A 202 -92.70 48.75 -29.45
N ASN A 203 -92.18 48.96 -28.23
CA ASN A 203 -92.29 48.22 -26.96
C ASN A 203 -91.71 46.78 -26.93
N GLU A 204 -90.57 46.58 -26.24
CA GLU A 204 -90.27 45.44 -25.34
C GLU A 204 -88.93 45.66 -24.59
N LYS A 205 -89.06 46.10 -23.33
CA LYS A 205 -88.27 45.82 -22.11
C LYS A 205 -86.73 45.64 -22.15
N THR A 206 -86.11 46.50 -21.33
CA THR A 206 -84.90 46.26 -20.53
C THR A 206 -84.93 44.96 -19.72
N ASP A 207 -83.75 44.37 -19.47
CA ASP A 207 -83.48 43.79 -18.15
C ASP A 207 -82.04 44.06 -17.69
N SER A 208 -81.87 44.41 -16.42
CA SER A 208 -80.59 44.66 -15.75
C SER A 208 -80.78 44.69 -14.24
N ALA A 209 -80.60 43.53 -13.58
CA ALA A 209 -80.55 43.46 -12.12
C ALA A 209 -79.84 42.19 -11.61
N VAL A 210 -78.68 42.39 -10.98
CA VAL A 210 -78.15 41.73 -9.77
C VAL A 210 -78.78 40.39 -9.28
N GLN A 211 -77.92 39.41 -8.94
CA GLN A 211 -77.45 39.19 -7.56
C GLN A 211 -76.49 37.97 -7.39
N ALA A 212 -75.78 38.01 -6.26
CA ALA A 212 -75.00 36.96 -5.58
C ALA A 212 -73.48 36.88 -5.86
N SER A 213 -72.60 36.75 -4.86
CA SER A 213 -72.73 37.00 -3.41
C SER A 213 -71.34 37.21 -2.80
N LEU A 214 -71.26 38.04 -1.75
CA LEU A 214 -70.07 38.19 -0.92
C LEU A 214 -69.83 36.91 -0.08
N SER A 215 -68.59 36.41 0.03
CA SER A 215 -68.01 35.76 1.24
C SER A 215 -66.62 35.13 1.03
N LEU A 216 -65.64 35.62 1.81
CA LEU A 216 -64.60 34.79 2.46
C LEU A 216 -65.26 34.13 3.72
N PRO A 217 -64.72 33.07 4.40
CA PRO A 217 -63.29 32.76 4.55
C PRO A 217 -62.88 31.25 4.69
N ALA A 218 -61.59 31.05 5.00
CA ALA A 218 -60.98 29.93 5.76
C ALA A 218 -60.68 28.56 5.10
N THR A 219 -59.45 28.10 5.38
CA THR A 219 -58.87 26.74 5.27
C THR A 219 -59.38 25.79 6.38
N PRO A 220 -59.03 24.48 6.47
CA PRO A 220 -58.01 23.69 5.74
C PRO A 220 -58.47 22.26 5.26
N LEU A 221 -57.49 21.41 4.86
CA LEU A 221 -57.57 19.96 4.55
C LEU A 221 -58.15 19.62 3.17
N SER A 222 -57.71 18.58 2.43
CA SER A 222 -56.50 17.72 2.45
C SER A 222 -56.46 16.94 1.11
N GLN A 223 -55.36 16.19 0.84
CA GLN A 223 -55.10 15.33 -0.33
C GLN A 223 -54.76 16.09 -1.64
N SER A 224 -53.49 16.16 -2.10
CA SER A 224 -52.52 15.10 -2.47
C SER A 224 -52.61 14.69 -3.94
N LEU A 225 -51.76 15.29 -4.78
CA LEU A 225 -50.86 14.51 -5.65
C LEU A 225 -49.64 15.37 -6.02
N ASP A 226 -48.46 14.95 -5.57
CA ASP A 226 -47.22 15.72 -5.69
C ASP A 226 -46.54 15.60 -7.06
N ASN A 227 -45.81 16.64 -7.43
CA ASN A 227 -44.81 16.58 -8.49
C ASN A 227 -43.61 17.47 -8.13
N ALA A 228 -42.61 16.91 -7.44
CA ALA A 228 -41.37 17.62 -7.12
C ALA A 228 -40.17 16.68 -6.97
N PHE A 229 -39.09 16.99 -7.70
CA PHE A 229 -37.77 16.45 -7.45
C PHE A 229 -37.19 17.02 -6.14
N ASN A 230 -36.60 16.18 -5.28
CA ASN A 230 -35.33 16.54 -4.67
C ASN A 230 -34.51 15.36 -4.12
N ASN A 231 -33.22 15.62 -3.91
CA ASN A 231 -32.26 14.69 -3.31
C ASN A 231 -32.41 14.62 -1.78
N GLN A 232 -32.21 13.45 -1.16
CA GLN A 232 -31.03 13.17 -0.28
C GLN A 232 -31.14 11.83 0.50
N LYS A 233 -30.16 10.94 0.25
CA LYS A 233 -29.37 10.12 1.21
C LYS A 233 -30.00 9.67 2.56
N ALA A 234 -30.31 8.37 2.69
CA ALA A 234 -29.82 7.50 3.80
C ALA A 234 -30.09 5.98 3.59
N LEU A 235 -29.03 5.18 3.77
CA LEU A 235 -28.93 3.74 4.11
C LEU A 235 -30.07 2.74 3.77
N ALA A 236 -29.75 1.74 2.93
CA ALA A 236 -29.92 0.30 3.24
C ALA A 236 -29.18 -0.59 2.23
N ASN A 237 -28.78 -1.81 2.65
CA ASN A 237 -28.20 -2.83 1.79
C ASN A 237 -29.19 -3.31 0.72
N GLY A 238 -28.72 -3.46 -0.53
CA GLY A 238 -29.52 -4.02 -1.62
C GLY A 238 -28.70 -4.25 -2.88
N CYS A 239 -28.00 -5.39 -2.96
CA CYS A 239 -27.53 -5.89 -4.25
C CYS A 239 -28.75 -6.19 -5.13
N ASN A 240 -28.85 -5.56 -6.31
CA ASN A 240 -29.36 -6.17 -7.56
C ASN A 240 -29.32 -5.15 -8.73
N ASN A 241 -28.50 -5.45 -9.75
CA ASN A 241 -28.70 -5.10 -11.16
C ASN A 241 -28.77 -3.62 -11.60
N SER A 242 -28.05 -2.70 -10.96
CA SER A 242 -27.68 -1.45 -11.66
C SER A 242 -26.64 -1.76 -12.75
N ALA A 243 -27.01 -1.66 -14.02
CA ALA A 243 -26.08 -1.82 -15.13
C ALA A 243 -24.97 -0.75 -15.05
N LEU A 244 -23.72 -1.19 -14.84
CA LEU A 244 -22.55 -0.30 -14.84
C LEU A 244 -22.54 0.57 -16.09
N THR A 245 -22.43 1.88 -15.91
CA THR A 245 -22.31 2.84 -17.01
C THR A 245 -21.15 2.45 -17.93
N PRO A 246 -21.21 2.71 -19.25
CA PRO A 246 -20.18 2.27 -20.19
C PRO A 246 -18.76 2.70 -19.77
N ALA A 247 -18.61 3.91 -19.24
CA ALA A 247 -17.35 4.42 -18.70
C ALA A 247 -16.86 3.65 -17.46
N ALA A 248 -17.73 3.36 -16.50
CA ALA A 248 -17.37 2.57 -15.31
C ALA A 248 -16.97 1.13 -15.68
N ARG A 249 -17.64 0.53 -16.66
CA ARG A 249 -17.31 -0.80 -17.19
C ARG A 249 -15.92 -0.83 -17.85
N ILE A 250 -15.61 0.15 -18.70
CA ILE A 250 -14.30 0.26 -19.38
C ILE A 250 -13.18 0.53 -18.36
N SER A 251 -13.42 1.42 -17.40
CA SER A 251 -12.47 1.69 -16.31
C SER A 251 -12.17 0.43 -15.48
N ALA A 252 -13.20 -0.32 -15.07
CA ALA A 252 -13.04 -1.57 -14.34
C ALA A 252 -12.27 -2.63 -15.14
N LEU A 253 -12.54 -2.78 -16.45
CA LEU A 253 -11.83 -3.71 -17.31
C LEU A 253 -10.34 -3.34 -17.48
N ASN A 254 -10.01 -2.04 -17.59
CA ASN A 254 -8.62 -1.58 -17.65
C ASN A 254 -7.88 -1.87 -16.33
N ILE A 255 -8.51 -1.59 -15.18
CA ILE A 255 -7.94 -1.90 -13.85
C ILE A 255 -7.69 -3.41 -13.70
N VAL A 256 -8.66 -4.25 -14.08
CA VAL A 256 -8.50 -5.72 -14.07
C VAL A 256 -7.39 -6.17 -15.02
N GLY A 257 -7.28 -5.60 -16.22
CA GLY A 257 -6.22 -5.89 -17.18
C GLY A 257 -4.83 -5.52 -16.66
N ASP A 258 -4.69 -4.37 -16.00
CA ASP A 258 -3.43 -3.94 -15.40
C ASP A 258 -3.05 -4.77 -14.15
N LEU A 259 -4.05 -5.19 -13.35
CA LEU A 259 -3.84 -6.13 -12.26
C LEU A 259 -3.35 -7.49 -12.77
N LEU A 260 -4.00 -8.07 -13.79
CA LEU A 260 -3.56 -9.33 -14.41
C LEU A 260 -2.13 -9.21 -14.98
N ARG A 261 -1.78 -8.08 -15.62
CA ARG A 261 -0.41 -7.84 -16.12
C ARG A 261 0.61 -7.74 -14.98
N LYS A 262 0.25 -7.10 -13.86
CA LYS A 262 1.09 -7.03 -12.65
C LYS A 262 1.24 -8.39 -11.96
N VAL A 263 0.18 -9.19 -11.89
CA VAL A 263 0.21 -10.56 -11.35
C VAL A 263 1.11 -11.45 -12.20
N GLY A 264 0.97 -11.45 -13.53
CA GLY A 264 1.87 -12.22 -14.40
C GLY A 264 3.34 -11.80 -14.29
N ALA A 265 3.62 -10.51 -14.11
CA ALA A 265 4.97 -10.02 -13.85
C ALA A 265 5.50 -10.45 -12.47
N LEU A 266 4.65 -10.50 -11.45
CA LEU A 266 4.98 -11.01 -10.11
C LEU A 266 5.24 -12.52 -10.14
N GLU A 267 4.42 -13.31 -10.84
CA GLU A 267 4.61 -14.75 -11.01
C GLU A 267 5.91 -15.07 -11.76
N SER A 268 6.23 -14.30 -12.81
CA SER A 268 7.51 -14.42 -13.53
C SER A 268 8.71 -14.14 -12.61
N LYS A 269 8.64 -13.08 -11.79
CA LYS A 269 9.68 -12.79 -10.78
C LYS A 269 9.75 -13.85 -9.69
N LEU A 270 8.61 -14.38 -9.21
CA LEU A 270 8.56 -15.44 -8.21
C LEU A 270 9.18 -16.74 -8.74
N ALA A 271 8.90 -17.09 -10.00
CA ALA A 271 9.52 -18.22 -10.69
C ALA A 271 11.04 -18.02 -10.82
N ALA A 272 11.50 -16.82 -11.19
CA ALA A 272 12.92 -16.48 -11.24
C ALA A 272 13.60 -16.60 -9.85
N CYS A 273 12.98 -16.07 -8.79
CA CYS A 273 13.48 -16.23 -7.41
C CYS A 273 13.52 -17.70 -6.96
N ARG A 274 12.50 -18.50 -7.30
CA ARG A 274 12.47 -19.94 -6.99
C ARG A 274 13.56 -20.72 -7.73
N ASN A 275 13.85 -20.35 -8.98
CA ASN A 275 14.94 -20.93 -9.75
C ASN A 275 16.31 -20.49 -9.18
N PHE A 276 16.49 -19.23 -8.82
CA PHE A 276 17.72 -18.73 -8.19
C PHE A 276 18.00 -19.39 -6.83
N ALA A 277 16.96 -19.63 -6.01
CA ALA A 277 17.09 -20.36 -4.75
C ALA A 277 17.46 -21.84 -4.97
N LYS A 278 16.89 -22.50 -5.99
CA LYS A 278 17.30 -23.85 -6.40
C LYS A 278 18.76 -23.87 -6.89
N ASP A 279 19.18 -22.86 -7.66
CA ASP A 279 20.54 -22.77 -8.19
C ASP A 279 21.58 -22.57 -7.08
N GLN A 280 21.27 -21.73 -6.07
CA GLN A 280 22.10 -21.63 -4.87
C GLN A 280 22.16 -22.95 -4.09
N ALA A 281 21.03 -23.65 -3.91
CA ALA A 281 21.02 -24.95 -3.23
C ALA A 281 21.83 -26.01 -4.00
N ALA A 282 21.73 -26.04 -5.33
CA ALA A 282 22.51 -26.92 -6.19
C ALA A 282 24.02 -26.63 -6.10
N ARG A 283 24.42 -25.34 -6.16
CA ARG A 283 25.83 -24.92 -5.97
C ARG A 283 26.34 -25.28 -4.58
N LYS A 284 25.55 -25.08 -3.53
CA LYS A 284 25.91 -25.46 -2.16
C LYS A 284 26.11 -26.97 -2.00
N ASN A 285 25.23 -27.78 -2.61
CA ASN A 285 25.38 -29.23 -2.64
C ASN A 285 26.60 -29.68 -3.45
N TYR A 286 26.90 -29.04 -4.58
CA TYR A 286 28.12 -29.32 -5.36
C TYR A 286 29.40 -29.03 -4.58
N VAL A 287 29.46 -27.89 -3.87
CA VAL A 287 30.58 -27.52 -2.99
C VAL A 287 30.74 -28.49 -1.82
N ILE A 288 29.64 -28.97 -1.24
CA ILE A 288 29.69 -29.99 -0.18
C ILE A 288 30.19 -31.34 -0.72
N ASN A 289 29.78 -31.74 -1.92
CA ASN A 289 30.19 -33.01 -2.53
C ASN A 289 31.65 -32.98 -3.04
N ALA A 290 32.15 -31.82 -3.46
CA ALA A 290 33.55 -31.61 -3.87
C ALA A 290 34.55 -31.75 -2.70
N ASN A 291 34.10 -31.52 -1.46
CA ASN A 291 34.92 -31.71 -0.26
C ASN A 291 35.00 -33.19 0.18
N GLY A 292 34.53 -34.12 -0.65
CA GLY A 292 34.40 -35.55 -0.36
C GLY A 292 35.24 -36.50 -1.23
N ASN A 293 36.23 -36.02 -2.00
CA ASN A 293 37.44 -36.77 -2.42
C ASN A 293 38.32 -35.95 -3.38
N LEU A 294 39.64 -36.12 -3.29
CA LEU A 294 40.58 -35.59 -4.30
C LEU A 294 40.46 -36.41 -5.60
N ILE A 295 40.25 -35.73 -6.73
CA ILE A 295 40.80 -36.18 -8.03
C ILE A 295 41.47 -34.98 -8.71
N ASN A 296 42.72 -35.20 -9.09
CA ASN A 296 43.59 -34.24 -9.77
C ASN A 296 43.25 -34.17 -11.27
N GLY A 297 43.24 -32.99 -11.88
CA GLY A 297 43.07 -32.86 -13.33
C GLY A 297 42.69 -31.46 -13.83
N ASP A 298 43.57 -30.85 -14.62
CA ASP A 298 43.23 -29.72 -15.49
C ASP A 298 42.08 -30.08 -16.44
N PHE A 299 41.11 -29.18 -16.65
CA PHE A 299 40.68 -28.85 -18.00
C PHE A 299 39.98 -27.49 -18.15
N THR A 300 40.26 -26.85 -19.27
CA THR A 300 39.65 -25.60 -19.74
C THR A 300 38.29 -25.82 -20.41
N GLN A 301 37.38 -24.84 -20.27
CA GLN A 301 36.17 -24.63 -21.08
C GLN A 301 35.11 -25.77 -21.05
N TYR A 302 33.85 -25.40 -20.81
CA TYR A 302 32.80 -25.42 -21.85
C TYR A 302 31.48 -24.90 -21.27
N SER A 303 30.88 -23.93 -21.94
CA SER A 303 29.48 -23.55 -21.76
C SER A 303 28.58 -24.57 -22.44
N HIS A 304 27.51 -25.03 -21.79
CA HIS A 304 26.27 -25.36 -22.51
C HIS A 304 25.00 -25.33 -21.64
N SER A 305 23.90 -25.16 -22.36
CA SER A 305 22.52 -24.94 -21.94
C SER A 305 21.66 -26.22 -21.95
N LEU A 306 20.44 -26.11 -21.38
CA LEU A 306 19.34 -27.11 -21.41
C LEU A 306 19.54 -28.26 -20.39
N HIS A 307 18.49 -28.94 -19.89
CA HIS A 307 17.11 -29.03 -20.38
C HIS A 307 16.09 -29.18 -19.22
N THR A 308 14.80 -28.99 -19.53
CA THR A 308 13.68 -29.22 -18.60
C THR A 308 13.32 -30.71 -18.46
N SER A 309 12.92 -31.15 -17.27
CA SER A 309 12.07 -32.34 -17.07
C SER A 309 11.12 -32.15 -15.88
N TYR A 310 9.97 -32.83 -15.92
CA TYR A 310 8.80 -32.61 -15.06
C TYR A 310 8.44 -33.90 -14.29
N PHE A 311 7.70 -33.78 -13.18
CA PHE A 311 7.14 -34.85 -12.31
C PHE A 311 8.15 -35.63 -11.41
N ASP A 312 7.82 -36.06 -10.18
CA ASP A 312 6.53 -36.12 -9.46
C ASP A 312 6.66 -36.02 -7.90
N LYS A 313 5.52 -35.87 -7.21
CA LYS A 313 5.16 -36.26 -5.81
C LYS A 313 5.66 -35.49 -4.57
N ALA A 314 4.75 -34.67 -4.05
CA ALA A 314 4.07 -34.76 -2.74
C ALA A 314 4.82 -35.24 -1.47
N GLY A 315 4.85 -34.37 -0.45
CA GLY A 315 5.19 -34.64 0.97
C GLY A 315 5.12 -33.33 1.79
N PRO A 316 4.63 -33.31 3.05
CA PRO A 316 4.04 -32.09 3.62
C PRO A 316 5.03 -31.06 4.19
N LEU A 317 4.68 -29.79 4.00
CA LEU A 317 5.22 -28.63 4.71
C LEU A 317 4.83 -28.67 6.19
N LEU A 318 5.72 -29.14 7.07
CA LEU A 318 5.61 -28.86 8.53
C LEU A 318 6.95 -28.83 9.30
N ASN A 319 8.00 -29.49 8.81
CA ASN A 319 9.25 -29.67 9.58
C ASN A 319 10.33 -28.59 9.32
N SER A 320 9.94 -27.31 9.20
CA SER A 320 10.86 -26.20 8.91
C SER A 320 10.87 -25.05 9.93
N LEU A 321 10.29 -25.24 11.12
CA LEU A 321 10.56 -24.36 12.26
C LEU A 321 11.64 -24.99 13.13
N GLY A 322 12.79 -24.32 13.22
CA GLY A 322 13.85 -24.73 14.14
C GLY A 322 13.40 -24.59 15.61
N PRO A 323 14.02 -25.33 16.56
CA PRO A 323 13.60 -25.34 17.96
C PRO A 323 13.52 -23.93 18.59
N CYS A 324 14.37 -22.99 18.16
CA CYS A 324 14.35 -21.61 18.65
C CYS A 324 13.09 -20.82 18.24
N GLN A 325 12.49 -21.10 17.07
CA GLN A 325 11.27 -20.40 16.62
C GLN A 325 10.03 -20.90 17.36
N LEU A 326 9.97 -22.20 17.68
CA LEU A 326 8.89 -22.76 18.50
C LEU A 326 8.87 -22.16 19.92
N LEU A 327 10.05 -21.98 20.54
CA LEU A 327 10.17 -21.32 21.85
C LEU A 327 9.73 -19.84 21.83
N TYR A 328 10.03 -19.12 20.75
CA TYR A 328 9.60 -17.71 20.62
C TYR A 328 8.08 -17.59 20.47
N ILE A 329 7.46 -18.49 19.71
CA ILE A 329 6.00 -18.53 19.53
C ILE A 329 5.29 -18.91 20.84
N THR A 330 5.79 -19.91 21.58
CA THR A 330 5.18 -20.27 22.88
C THR A 330 5.35 -19.17 23.92
N TYR A 331 6.48 -18.45 23.93
CA TYR A 331 6.68 -17.30 24.82
C TYR A 331 5.71 -16.15 24.52
N ILE A 332 5.50 -15.80 23.25
CA ILE A 332 4.51 -14.78 22.85
C ILE A 332 3.08 -15.19 23.24
N ILE A 333 2.73 -16.46 23.04
CA ILE A 333 1.41 -16.99 23.45
C ILE A 333 1.23 -16.90 24.98
N TYR A 334 2.26 -17.26 25.76
CA TYR A 334 2.21 -17.12 27.22
C TYR A 334 2.06 -15.66 27.68
N LEU A 335 2.80 -14.74 27.06
CA LEU A 335 2.74 -13.32 27.39
C LEU A 335 1.37 -12.72 27.04
N PHE A 336 0.78 -13.12 25.91
CA PHE A 336 -0.55 -12.69 25.50
C PHE A 336 -1.65 -13.26 26.42
N ILE A 337 -1.54 -14.52 26.82
CA ILE A 337 -2.47 -15.13 27.79
C ILE A 337 -2.38 -14.43 29.15
N TYR A 338 -1.16 -14.11 29.61
CA TYR A 338 -0.96 -13.40 30.88
C TYR A 338 -1.60 -12.01 30.87
N LEU A 339 -1.38 -11.22 29.79
CA LEU A 339 -1.90 -9.85 29.62
C LEU A 339 -3.42 -9.76 29.36
N VAL A 340 -4.09 -10.89 29.10
CA VAL A 340 -5.54 -10.96 28.86
C VAL A 340 -6.29 -11.55 30.06
N ILE A 341 -5.60 -12.23 30.97
CA ILE A 341 -6.17 -12.87 32.17
C ILE A 341 -5.88 -12.08 33.45
N TYR A 342 -4.79 -11.30 33.49
CA TYR A 342 -4.39 -10.43 34.60
C TYR A 342 -4.22 -8.98 34.14
#